data_AF-A0A9W8KNK7-F1
#
_entry.id   AF-A0A9W8KNK7-F1
#
_cell.length_a   1.000
_cell.length_b   1.000
_cell.length_c   1.000
_cell.angle_alpha   90.00
_cell.angle_beta   90.00
_cell.angle_gamma   90.00
#
_symmetry.space_group_name_H-M   'P 1'
#
loop_
_entity.id
_entity.type
_entity.pdbx_description
1 polymer ?
#
loop_
_entity_poly.entity_id
_entity_poly.type
_entity_poly.pdbx_seq_one_letter_code
_entity_poly.pdbx_strand_id
1 'polypeptide(L)'
;MAATCVYLACKVEENPHHIKHIWTESKAVYTETSADIRFPYDIPDIAECESYLLEEMKFYLVAYHPYQVLIDDNIKLSKPSMQAAWSIINDSFRTDLALVYPPHVIAVASLFLSRVVDQGNMSDIEAQQWFADLNVDITDVLQVVNELVELYKSWGGYDEAKMPELVTRYIADVAASSS
;
A
#
# COMPACT_ATOMS: atom_id res chain seq x y z
N MET A 1 2.15 13.95 9.20
CA MET A 1 1.40 13.46 8.02
C MET A 1 0.99 11.99 8.16
N ALA A 2 1.91 11.00 8.23
CA ALA A 2 1.53 9.57 8.30
C ALA A 2 0.53 9.24 9.42
N ALA A 3 0.78 9.69 10.65
CA ALA A 3 -0.14 9.53 11.78
C ALA A 3 -1.54 10.15 11.52
N THR A 4 -1.57 11.32 10.89
CA THR A 4 -2.81 12.02 10.50
C THR A 4 -3.57 11.26 9.42
N CYS A 5 -2.89 10.67 8.43
CA CYS A 5 -3.52 9.85 7.41
C CYS A 5 -4.20 8.62 8.02
N VAL A 6 -3.53 7.94 8.97
CA VAL A 6 -4.13 6.81 9.71
C VAL A 6 -5.34 7.27 10.52
N TYR A 7 -5.22 8.39 11.24
CA TYR A 7 -6.32 8.96 12.01
C TYR A 7 -7.55 9.27 11.14
N LEU A 8 -7.33 9.92 9.99
CA LEU A 8 -8.39 10.27 9.05
C LEU A 8 -9.00 9.02 8.39
N ALA A 9 -8.17 8.08 7.94
CA ALA A 9 -8.65 6.82 7.34
C ALA A 9 -9.53 6.03 8.30
N CYS A 10 -9.16 5.94 9.58
CA CYS A 10 -9.98 5.30 10.61
C CYS A 10 -11.37 5.95 10.77
N LYS A 11 -11.46 7.28 10.68
CA LYS A 11 -12.76 7.97 10.73
C LYS A 11 -13.61 7.67 9.50
N VAL A 12 -12.99 7.64 8.32
CA VAL A 12 -13.68 7.43 7.03
C VAL A 12 -14.18 5.99 6.90
N GLU A 13 -13.39 5.02 7.34
CA GLU A 13 -13.72 3.58 7.33
C GLU A 13 -14.64 3.16 8.51
N GLU A 14 -15.35 4.12 9.12
CA GLU A 14 -16.32 3.88 10.22
C GLU A 14 -15.72 3.19 11.46
N ASN A 15 -14.42 3.37 11.71
CA ASN A 15 -13.71 2.88 12.90
C ASN A 15 -12.97 4.02 13.63
N PRO A 16 -13.67 5.02 14.17
CA PRO A 16 -13.05 6.22 14.72
C PRO A 16 -12.29 5.94 16.03
N HIS A 17 -11.02 6.34 16.06
CA HIS A 17 -10.18 6.28 17.26
C HIS A 17 -9.98 7.67 17.87
N HIS A 18 -9.76 7.74 19.17
CA HIS A 18 -9.47 9.01 19.84
C HIS A 18 -8.07 9.51 19.46
N ILE A 19 -7.92 10.81 19.18
CA ILE A 19 -6.65 11.41 18.70
C ILE A 19 -5.46 11.15 19.64
N LYS A 20 -5.71 11.14 20.96
CA LYS A 20 -4.70 10.79 21.98
C LYS A 20 -4.14 9.38 21.82
N HIS A 21 -4.97 8.42 21.39
CA HIS A 21 -4.55 7.05 21.16
C HIS A 21 -3.59 7.00 19.97
N ILE A 22 -3.98 7.59 18.83
CA ILE A 22 -3.13 7.65 17.64
C ILE A 22 -1.80 8.35 17.93
N TRP A 23 -1.82 9.45 18.67
CA TRP A 23 -0.59 10.16 19.07
C TRP A 23 0.33 9.27 19.94
N THR A 24 -0.23 8.53 20.89
CA THR A 24 0.54 7.66 21.79
C THR A 24 1.23 6.53 21.00
N GLU A 25 0.48 5.85 20.13
CA GLU A 25 1.02 4.77 19.30
C GLU A 25 2.02 5.28 18.27
N SER A 26 1.75 6.42 17.63
CA SER A 26 2.69 7.04 16.68
C SER A 26 4.02 7.37 17.35
N LYS A 27 3.96 7.87 18.60
CA LYS A 27 5.15 8.15 19.39
C LYS A 27 5.92 6.88 19.76
N ALA A 28 5.22 5.79 20.09
CA ALA A 28 5.84 4.50 20.39
C ALA A 28 6.58 3.95 19.17
N VAL A 29 5.92 3.85 18.02
CA VAL A 29 6.50 3.36 16.76
C VAL A 29 7.71 4.18 16.33
N TYR A 30 7.63 5.51 16.46
CA TYR A 30 8.73 6.40 16.09
C TYR A 30 9.97 6.21 16.99
N THR A 31 9.73 5.99 18.28
CA THR A 31 10.80 5.72 19.26
C THR A 31 11.48 4.38 19.01
N GLU A 32 10.73 3.36 18.58
CA GLU A 32 11.27 2.05 18.21
C GLU A 32 12.11 2.11 16.93
N THR A 33 11.69 2.92 15.95
CA THR A 33 12.34 3.03 14.64
C THR A 33 13.65 3.82 14.69
N SER A 34 13.76 4.80 15.60
CA SER A 34 14.96 5.65 15.72
C SER A 34 15.13 6.13 17.16
N ALA A 35 16.09 5.54 17.89
CA ALA A 35 16.34 5.85 19.29
C ALA A 35 16.72 7.33 19.54
N ASP A 36 17.32 7.98 18.53
CA ASP A 36 17.82 9.36 18.65
C ASP A 36 16.81 10.43 18.22
N ILE A 37 15.73 10.06 17.52
CA ILE A 37 14.77 11.02 16.96
C ILE A 37 13.45 10.92 17.73
N ARG A 38 13.13 11.97 18.50
CA ARG A 38 11.83 12.06 19.18
C ARG A 38 10.75 12.50 18.20
N PHE A 39 9.56 11.93 18.35
CA PHE A 39 8.37 12.41 17.63
C PHE A 39 8.16 13.90 17.97
N PRO A 40 8.26 14.82 17.00
CA PRO A 40 8.37 16.25 17.29
C PRO A 40 7.03 16.98 17.36
N TYR A 41 5.90 16.27 17.18
CA TYR A 41 4.58 16.86 17.06
C TYR A 41 3.69 16.57 18.26
N ASP A 42 2.89 17.56 18.65
CA ASP A 42 1.87 17.46 19.69
C ASP A 42 0.48 17.17 19.09
N ILE A 43 -0.49 16.91 19.97
CA ILE A 43 -1.88 16.61 19.58
C ILE A 43 -2.51 17.75 18.72
N PRO A 44 -2.31 19.05 19.03
CA PRO A 44 -2.86 20.13 18.20
C PRO A 44 -2.33 20.11 16.77
N ASP A 45 -1.05 19.78 16.58
CA ASP A 45 -0.42 19.74 15.25
C ASP A 45 -1.04 18.65 14.36
N ILE A 46 -1.45 17.52 14.96
CA ILE A 46 -2.16 16.45 14.24
C ILE A 46 -3.54 16.94 13.77
N ALA A 47 -4.24 17.70 14.60
CA ALA A 47 -5.56 18.25 14.26
C ALA A 47 -5.48 19.36 13.21
N GLU A 48 -4.44 20.21 13.25
CA GLU A 48 -4.18 21.19 12.20
C GLU A 48 -3.83 20.51 10.88
N CYS A 49 -2.94 19.51 10.93
CA CYS A 49 -2.56 18.70 9.77
C CYS A 49 -3.76 17.95 9.16
N GLU A 50 -4.73 17.52 9.97
CA GLU A 50 -5.97 16.92 9.48
C GLU A 50 -6.75 17.92 8.61
N SER A 51 -6.87 19.16 9.08
CA SER A 51 -7.60 20.21 8.35
C SER A 51 -6.94 20.51 7.00
N TYR A 52 -5.60 20.63 6.97
CA TYR A 52 -4.86 20.79 5.72
C TYR A 52 -5.02 19.60 4.78
N LEU A 53 -4.95 18.37 5.29
CA LEU A 53 -5.06 17.16 4.47
C LEU A 53 -6.44 17.05 3.80
N LEU A 54 -7.51 17.42 4.51
CA LEU A 54 -8.87 17.47 3.96
C LEU A 54 -9.00 18.48 2.82
N GLU A 55 -8.40 19.67 2.99
CA GLU A 55 -8.42 20.72 1.98
C GLU A 55 -7.65 20.30 0.72
N GLU A 56 -6.44 19.75 0.87
CA GLU A 56 -5.60 19.32 -0.25
C GLU A 56 -6.22 18.16 -1.05
N MET A 57 -6.83 17.17 -0.37
CA MET A 57 -7.53 16.07 -1.03
C MET A 57 -8.91 16.48 -1.58
N LYS A 58 -9.33 17.74 -1.40
CA LYS A 58 -10.65 18.26 -1.82
C LYS A 58 -11.81 17.38 -1.36
N PHE A 59 -11.68 16.79 -0.17
CA PHE A 59 -12.65 15.86 0.42
C PHE A 59 -12.93 14.58 -0.39
N TYR A 60 -12.03 14.16 -1.28
CA TYR A 60 -12.06 12.82 -1.88
C TYR A 60 -11.55 11.78 -0.87
N LEU A 61 -12.46 11.28 -0.02
CA LEU A 61 -12.12 10.40 1.10
C LEU A 61 -12.36 8.92 0.83
N VAL A 62 -13.24 8.59 -0.12
CA VAL A 62 -13.59 7.19 -0.42
C VAL A 62 -12.59 6.61 -1.41
N ALA A 63 -11.82 5.62 -0.96
CA ALA A 63 -10.89 4.86 -1.80
C ALA A 63 -11.45 3.44 -2.06
N TYR A 64 -11.30 2.96 -3.29
CA TYR A 64 -11.67 1.58 -3.65
C TYR A 64 -10.44 0.69 -3.58
N HIS A 65 -10.54 -0.43 -2.87
CA HIS A 65 -9.42 -1.34 -2.67
C HIS A 65 -9.49 -2.59 -3.57
N PRO A 66 -8.35 -3.11 -4.04
CA PRO A 66 -8.27 -4.27 -4.93
C PRO A 66 -8.69 -5.61 -4.28
N TYR A 67 -8.82 -5.66 -2.95
CA TYR A 67 -9.15 -6.90 -2.23
C TYR A 67 -10.51 -7.49 -2.57
N GLN A 68 -11.48 -6.68 -3.06
CA GLN A 68 -12.84 -7.15 -3.32
C GLN A 68 -12.89 -8.29 -4.35
N VAL A 69 -11.99 -8.29 -5.33
CA VAL A 69 -11.91 -9.34 -6.35
C VAL A 69 -11.48 -10.67 -5.73
N LEU A 70 -10.65 -10.67 -4.68
CA LEU A 70 -10.20 -11.90 -4.01
C LEU A 70 -11.30 -12.58 -3.18
N ILE A 71 -12.37 -11.87 -2.87
CA ILE A 71 -13.48 -12.35 -2.02
C ILE A 71 -14.59 -13.00 -2.86
N ASP A 72 -14.50 -12.92 -4.19
CA ASP A 72 -15.49 -13.53 -5.09
C ASP A 72 -15.44 -15.07 -5.04
N ASP A 73 -16.54 -15.70 -4.63
CA ASP A 73 -16.72 -17.15 -4.53
C ASP A 73 -16.53 -17.88 -5.88
N ASN A 74 -16.58 -17.16 -7.01
CA ASN A 74 -16.32 -17.71 -8.33
C ASN A 74 -14.85 -18.07 -8.55
N ILE A 75 -13.93 -17.51 -7.74
CA ILE A 75 -12.50 -17.76 -7.84
C ILE A 75 -12.12 -19.00 -7.05
N LYS A 76 -12.05 -20.15 -7.75
CA LYS A 76 -11.62 -21.43 -7.18
C LYS A 76 -10.10 -21.50 -7.03
N LEU A 77 -9.54 -20.71 -6.12
CA LEU A 77 -8.11 -20.78 -5.76
C LEU A 77 -7.88 -21.58 -4.49
N SER A 78 -6.69 -22.17 -4.40
CA SER A 78 -6.24 -22.79 -3.15
C SER A 78 -6.02 -21.70 -2.10
N LYS A 79 -6.22 -22.02 -0.81
CA LYS A 79 -5.95 -21.08 0.29
C LYS A 79 -4.52 -20.50 0.25
N PRO A 80 -3.46 -21.28 -0.03
CA PRO A 80 -2.12 -20.75 -0.22
C PRO A 80 -2.01 -19.72 -1.34
N SER A 81 -2.60 -19.98 -2.52
CA SER A 81 -2.57 -19.05 -3.65
C SER A 81 -3.33 -17.76 -3.32
N MET A 82 -4.48 -17.86 -2.65
CA MET A 82 -5.23 -16.68 -2.21
C MET A 82 -4.43 -15.82 -1.22
N GLN A 83 -3.71 -16.43 -0.27
CA GLN A 83 -2.86 -15.71 0.67
C GLN A 83 -1.66 -15.04 -0.04
N ALA A 84 -1.09 -15.71 -1.04
CA ALA A 84 -0.02 -15.14 -1.85
C ALA A 84 -0.52 -13.93 -2.66
N ALA A 85 -1.68 -14.04 -3.32
CA ALA A 85 -2.30 -12.93 -4.03
C ALA A 85 -2.61 -11.74 -3.10
N TRP A 86 -3.13 -12.01 -1.90
CA TRP A 86 -3.35 -10.98 -0.88
C TRP A 86 -2.05 -10.26 -0.51
N SER A 87 -0.97 -11.00 -0.34
CA SER A 87 0.34 -10.44 0.01
C SER A 87 0.90 -9.58 -1.13
N ILE A 88 0.76 -10.03 -2.39
CA ILE A 88 1.18 -9.25 -3.57
C ILE A 88 0.36 -7.96 -3.70
N ILE A 89 -0.95 -8.01 -3.42
CA ILE A 89 -1.78 -6.80 -3.38
C ILE A 89 -1.25 -5.82 -2.32
N ASN A 90 -0.88 -6.30 -1.13
CA ASN A 90 -0.32 -5.42 -0.09
C ASN A 90 0.98 -4.76 -0.58
N ASP A 91 1.82 -5.51 -1.29
CA ASP A 91 3.08 -4.98 -1.83
C ASP A 91 2.85 -3.96 -2.95
N SER A 92 1.74 -4.04 -3.69
CA SER A 92 1.40 -3.06 -4.72
C SER A 92 1.27 -1.63 -4.20
N PHE A 93 0.91 -1.43 -2.92
CA PHE A 93 0.84 -0.11 -2.29
C PHE A 93 2.22 0.53 -2.02
N ARG A 94 3.32 -0.21 -2.24
CA ARG A 94 4.68 0.36 -2.23
C ARG A 94 5.05 1.06 -3.54
N THR A 95 4.17 1.00 -4.54
CA THR A 95 4.33 1.60 -5.87
C THR A 95 3.18 2.58 -6.12
N ASP A 96 3.25 3.30 -7.24
CA ASP A 96 2.22 4.26 -7.66
C ASP A 96 1.00 3.59 -8.33
N LEU A 97 0.96 2.26 -8.39
CA LEU A 97 -0.07 1.49 -9.10
C LEU A 97 -1.50 1.84 -8.66
N ALA A 98 -1.72 2.09 -7.38
CA ALA A 98 -3.04 2.45 -6.83
C ALA A 98 -3.57 3.81 -7.34
N LEU A 99 -2.70 4.66 -7.90
CA LEU A 99 -3.05 5.96 -8.48
C LEU A 99 -3.20 5.91 -10.01
N VAL A 100 -2.56 4.94 -10.66
CA VAL A 100 -2.52 4.82 -12.13
C VAL A 100 -3.59 3.87 -12.66
N TYR A 101 -3.81 2.74 -11.98
CA TYR A 101 -4.68 1.68 -12.47
C TYR A 101 -5.92 1.48 -11.60
N PRO A 102 -7.05 1.05 -12.20
CA PRO A 102 -8.22 0.66 -11.45
C PRO A 102 -7.94 -0.53 -10.51
N PRO A 103 -8.60 -0.60 -9.33
CA PRO A 103 -8.34 -1.67 -8.34
C PRO A 103 -8.54 -3.10 -8.87
N HIS A 104 -9.49 -3.31 -9.78
CA HIS A 104 -9.75 -4.63 -10.35
C HIS A 104 -8.58 -5.13 -11.22
N VAL A 105 -7.88 -4.23 -11.93
CA VAL A 105 -6.71 -4.58 -12.75
C VAL A 105 -5.56 -5.04 -11.87
N ILE A 106 -5.31 -4.31 -10.76
CA ILE A 106 -4.28 -4.64 -9.78
C ILE A 106 -4.55 -6.00 -9.12
N ALA A 107 -5.81 -6.28 -8.82
CA ALA A 107 -6.21 -7.57 -8.26
C ALA A 107 -5.96 -8.73 -9.23
N VAL A 108 -6.34 -8.57 -10.51
CA VAL A 108 -6.12 -9.58 -11.55
C VAL A 108 -4.62 -9.81 -11.80
N ALA A 109 -3.82 -8.75 -11.81
CA ALA A 109 -2.36 -8.84 -11.92
C ALA A 109 -1.74 -9.61 -10.74
N SER A 110 -2.19 -9.32 -9.52
CA SER A 110 -1.74 -10.02 -8.30
C SER A 110 -2.13 -11.50 -8.30
N LEU A 111 -3.33 -11.82 -8.78
CA LEU A 111 -3.80 -13.19 -8.98
C LEU A 111 -2.95 -13.95 -10.00
N PHE A 112 -2.63 -13.31 -11.12
CA PHE A 112 -1.73 -13.87 -12.14
C PHE A 112 -0.36 -14.20 -11.54
N LEU A 113 0.27 -13.24 -10.84
CA LEU A 113 1.56 -13.44 -10.20
C LEU A 113 1.54 -14.55 -9.15
N SER A 114 0.51 -14.59 -8.30
CA SER A 114 0.36 -15.65 -7.32
C SER A 114 0.33 -17.03 -7.98
N ARG A 115 -0.36 -17.16 -9.13
CA ARG A 115 -0.42 -18.43 -9.85
C ARG A 115 0.92 -18.84 -10.45
N VAL A 116 1.65 -17.88 -11.02
CA VAL A 116 3.01 -18.11 -11.56
C VAL A 116 3.96 -18.60 -10.48
N VAL A 117 3.85 -18.07 -9.25
CA VAL A 117 4.67 -18.47 -8.10
C VAL A 117 4.29 -19.86 -7.58
N ASP A 118 3.02 -20.25 -7.65
CA ASP A 118 2.51 -21.51 -7.09
C ASP A 118 2.96 -22.77 -7.87
N GLN A 119 3.46 -22.63 -9.12
CA GLN A 119 4.04 -23.68 -10.01
C GLN A 119 3.36 -25.07 -10.07
N GLY A 120 2.19 -25.24 -9.47
CA GLY A 120 1.56 -26.53 -9.24
C GLY A 120 0.05 -26.44 -9.31
N ASN A 121 -0.55 -27.36 -10.08
CA ASN A 121 -1.95 -27.77 -10.05
C ASN A 121 -2.95 -27.16 -11.07
N MET A 122 -2.55 -26.34 -12.05
CA MET A 122 -3.47 -25.92 -13.12
C MET A 122 -2.74 -25.91 -14.44
N SER A 123 -3.37 -26.47 -15.47
CA SER A 123 -2.78 -26.48 -16.82
C SER A 123 -2.76 -25.05 -17.36
N ASP A 124 -1.72 -24.69 -18.13
CA ASP A 124 -1.58 -23.34 -18.74
C ASP A 124 -2.83 -22.92 -19.54
N ILE A 125 -3.58 -23.91 -20.04
CA ILE A 125 -4.80 -23.74 -20.83
C ILE A 125 -5.98 -23.24 -19.98
N GLU A 126 -6.17 -23.77 -18.77
CA GLU A 126 -7.25 -23.34 -17.87
C GLU A 126 -6.99 -21.93 -17.32
N ALA A 127 -5.73 -21.59 -17.07
CA ALA A 127 -5.35 -20.23 -16.71
C ALA A 127 -5.68 -19.24 -17.84
N GLN A 128 -5.27 -19.55 -19.07
CA GLN A 128 -5.54 -18.71 -20.25
C GLN A 128 -7.03 -18.54 -20.53
N GLN A 129 -7.84 -19.60 -20.36
CA GLN A 129 -9.29 -19.51 -20.52
C GLN A 129 -9.92 -18.62 -19.44
N TRP A 130 -9.51 -18.78 -18.18
CA TRP A 130 -9.99 -17.92 -17.10
C TRP A 130 -9.65 -16.43 -17.33
N PHE A 131 -8.45 -16.13 -17.84
CA PHE A 131 -8.08 -14.75 -18.22
C PHE A 131 -8.86 -14.24 -19.44
N ALA A 132 -9.18 -15.10 -20.40
CA ALA A 132 -9.96 -14.72 -21.58
C ALA A 132 -11.43 -14.39 -21.23
N ASP A 133 -11.95 -14.99 -20.16
CA ASP A 133 -13.29 -14.70 -19.64
C ASP A 133 -13.36 -13.37 -18.85
N LEU A 134 -12.21 -12.86 -18.39
CA LEU A 134 -12.13 -11.56 -17.73
C LEU A 134 -12.18 -10.44 -18.76
N ASN A 135 -13.15 -9.54 -18.65
CA ASN A 135 -13.27 -8.34 -19.49
C ASN A 135 -12.27 -7.25 -19.06
N VAL A 136 -10.97 -7.57 -19.07
CA VAL A 136 -9.88 -6.68 -18.65
C VAL A 136 -8.85 -6.62 -19.79
N ASP A 137 -8.30 -5.42 -20.06
CA ASP A 137 -7.23 -5.28 -21.03
C ASP A 137 -5.96 -5.97 -20.51
N ILE A 138 -5.51 -6.98 -21.25
CA ILE A 138 -4.31 -7.74 -20.92
C ILE A 138 -3.06 -6.86 -20.92
N THR A 139 -3.06 -5.78 -21.71
CA THR A 139 -1.95 -4.83 -21.79
C THR A 139 -1.73 -4.14 -20.45
N ASP A 140 -2.81 -3.66 -19.83
CA ASP A 140 -2.75 -3.00 -18.52
C ASP A 140 -2.31 -4.00 -17.44
N VAL A 141 -2.84 -5.22 -17.47
CA VAL A 141 -2.43 -6.29 -16.53
C VAL A 141 -0.92 -6.56 -16.64
N LEU A 142 -0.39 -6.68 -17.86
CA LEU A 142 1.04 -6.92 -18.06
C LEU A 142 1.92 -5.75 -17.59
N GLN A 143 1.45 -4.50 -17.73
CA GLN A 143 2.17 -3.34 -17.22
C GLN A 143 2.22 -3.36 -15.68
N VAL A 144 1.09 -3.64 -15.02
CA VAL A 144 1.04 -3.80 -13.56
C VAL A 144 1.95 -4.93 -13.08
N VAL A 145 1.93 -6.08 -13.76
CA VAL A 145 2.79 -7.22 -13.45
C VAL A 145 4.27 -6.84 -13.57
N ASN A 146 4.66 -6.11 -14.62
CA ASN A 146 6.04 -5.70 -14.81
C ASN A 146 6.51 -4.78 -13.68
N GLU A 147 5.69 -3.79 -13.29
CA GLU A 147 5.98 -2.88 -12.18
C GLU A 147 6.18 -3.65 -10.86
N LEU A 148 5.31 -4.63 -10.56
CA LEU A 148 5.45 -5.48 -9.38
C LEU A 148 6.73 -6.33 -9.41
N VAL A 149 7.10 -6.86 -10.57
CA VAL A 149 8.36 -7.60 -10.73
C VAL A 149 9.57 -6.68 -10.55
N GLU A 150 9.51 -5.44 -11.04
CA GLU A 150 10.55 -4.42 -10.82
C GLU A 150 10.68 -4.03 -9.34
N LEU A 151 9.55 -3.87 -8.64
CA LEU A 151 9.52 -3.71 -7.19
C LEU A 151 10.27 -4.86 -6.50
N TYR A 152 9.93 -6.11 -6.79
CA TYR A 152 10.59 -7.26 -6.14
C TYR A 152 12.09 -7.37 -6.46
N LYS A 153 12.53 -6.96 -7.67
CA LYS A 153 13.95 -6.89 -8.01
C LYS A 153 14.68 -5.82 -7.18
N SER A 154 14.09 -4.64 -7.03
CA SER A 154 14.68 -3.54 -6.26
C SER A 154 14.70 -3.84 -4.76
N TRP A 155 13.69 -4.54 -4.25
CA TRP A 155 13.57 -4.91 -2.85
C TRP A 155 14.74 -5.80 -2.41
N GLY A 156 15.23 -6.70 -3.26
CA GLY A 156 16.41 -7.52 -2.94
C GLY A 156 17.67 -6.73 -2.59
N GLY A 157 17.77 -5.46 -3.00
CA GLY A 157 18.87 -4.55 -2.67
C GLY A 157 18.56 -3.52 -1.58
N TYR A 158 17.36 -3.54 -0.99
CA TYR A 158 16.94 -2.61 0.04
C TYR A 158 17.56 -2.94 1.40
N ASP A 159 18.12 -1.93 2.06
CA ASP A 159 18.79 -2.04 3.35
C ASP A 159 18.16 -1.05 4.35
N GLU A 160 17.29 -1.57 5.21
CA GLU A 160 16.54 -0.79 6.19
C GLU A 160 17.44 -0.06 7.19
N ALA A 161 18.63 -0.59 7.47
CA ALA A 161 19.57 0.01 8.42
C ALA A 161 20.10 1.38 7.96
N LYS A 162 20.05 1.67 6.66
CA LYS A 162 20.46 2.96 6.09
C LYS A 162 19.35 4.01 6.11
N MET A 163 18.10 3.62 6.36
CA MET A 163 16.95 4.53 6.32
C MET A 163 17.02 5.68 7.33
N PRO A 164 17.41 5.48 8.61
CA PRO A 164 17.49 6.57 9.57
C PRO A 164 18.47 7.68 9.14
N GLU A 165 19.59 7.31 8.51
CA GLU A 165 20.58 8.26 8.01
C GLU A 165 20.04 9.06 6.81
N LEU A 166 19.37 8.39 5.87
CA LEU A 166 18.72 9.03 4.72
C LEU A 166 17.60 9.99 5.15
N VAL A 167 16.77 9.58 6.11
CA VAL A 167 15.69 10.42 6.67
C VAL A 167 16.28 11.65 7.36
N THR A 168 17.34 11.47 8.17
CA THR A 168 18.01 12.58 8.85
C THR A 168 18.57 13.58 7.85
N ARG A 169 19.20 13.10 6.77
CA ARG A 169 19.71 13.94 5.69
C ARG A 169 18.59 14.71 4.99
N TYR A 170 17.49 14.04 4.65
CA TYR A 170 16.33 14.70 4.01
C TYR A 170 15.73 15.79 4.90
N ILE A 171 15.57 15.53 6.21
CA ILE A 171 15.08 16.54 7.17
C ILE A 171 16.02 17.75 7.22
N ALA A 172 17.34 17.52 7.23
CA ALA A 172 18.32 18.60 7.21
C ALA A 172 18.25 19.44 5.92
N ASP A 173 18.09 18.81 4.75
CA ASP A 173 17.96 19.48 3.45
C ASP A 173 16.65 20.32 3.37
N VAL A 174 15.55 19.80 3.92
CA VAL A 174 14.27 20.55 4.02
C VAL A 174 14.37 21.74 4.98
N ALA A 175 15.05 21.57 6.11
CA ALA A 175 15.28 22.67 7.04
C ALA A 175 16.18 23.77 6.45
N ALA A 176 17.16 23.41 5.61
CA ALA A 176 18.04 24.37 4.94
C ALA A 176 17.40 25.12 3.76
N SER A 177 16.34 24.56 3.16
CA SER A 177 15.60 25.19 2.06
C SER A 177 14.45 26.10 2.53
N SER A 178 14.11 26.05 3.81
CA SER A 178 13.09 26.89 4.44
C SER A 178 13.66 28.09 5.22
N SER A 179 14.99 28.29 5.18
CA SER A 179 15.75 29.42 5.74
C SER A 179 16.33 30.32 4.66
#